data_AF-A0A9E2RDU5-F1
#
_entry.id   AF-A0A9E2RDU5-F1
#
_cell.length_a   1.000
_cell.length_b   1.000
_cell.length_c   1.000
_cell.angle_alpha   90.00
_cell.angle_beta   90.00
_cell.angle_gamma   90.00
#
_symmetry.space_group_name_H-M   'P 1'
#
loop_
_entity.id
_entity.type
_entity.pdbx_description
1 polymer ?
#
loop_
_entity_poly.entity_id
_entity_poly.type
_entity_poly.pdbx_seq_one_letter_code
_entity_poly.pdbx_strand_id
1 'polypeptide(L)'
;MDAQSLEILKLVLQAVTSTCIAGSFIYGAVQFRNYKRAQHVGNFIQLVKMQMDLRKMRVDHPELARVFRNDVKDLPTDKEIREYFFVLMQLSVFEIAWYSHKHGQLTDDYFHSWQKRMAEIESEPSFQRMFNNPAMKILHDDFQAYIEKNLADLKAQGKMDSRTGTTIPRR
;
A
#
# COMPACT_ATOMS: atom_id res chain seq x y z
N MET A 1 41.17 26.38 -41.71
CA MET A 1 40.87 24.99 -41.30
C MET A 1 41.34 24.08 -42.42
N ASP A 2 42.35 23.28 -42.11
CA ASP A 2 42.85 22.19 -42.94
C ASP A 2 41.81 21.05 -43.03
N ALA A 3 41.80 20.32 -44.14
CA ALA A 3 40.84 19.26 -44.40
C ALA A 3 40.87 18.15 -43.33
N GLN A 4 42.05 17.89 -42.74
CA GLN A 4 42.24 16.92 -41.68
C GLN A 4 41.52 17.33 -40.37
N SER A 5 41.65 18.60 -39.94
CA SER A 5 40.90 19.11 -38.79
C SER A 5 39.37 19.04 -38.97
N LEU A 6 38.89 19.21 -40.20
CA LEU A 6 37.46 19.14 -40.52
C LEU A 6 36.91 17.70 -40.43
N GLU A 7 37.70 16.71 -40.85
CA GLU A 7 37.37 15.29 -40.70
C GLU A 7 37.40 14.82 -39.23
N ILE A 8 38.40 15.27 -38.45
CA ILE A 8 38.46 14.99 -37.01
C ILE A 8 37.23 15.58 -36.30
N LEU A 9 36.83 16.81 -36.64
CA LEU A 9 35.65 17.45 -36.06
C LEU A 9 34.37 16.68 -36.37
N LYS A 10 34.18 16.21 -37.61
CA LYS A 10 33.04 15.36 -37.98
C LYS A 10 33.02 14.06 -37.19
N LEU A 11 34.18 13.40 -37.05
CA LEU A 11 34.30 12.15 -36.31
C LEU A 11 33.94 12.34 -34.83
N VAL A 12 34.42 13.42 -34.20
CA VAL A 12 34.09 13.75 -32.81
C VAL A 12 32.59 14.03 -32.65
N LEU A 13 32.01 14.84 -33.55
CA LEU A 13 30.58 15.14 -33.51
C LEU A 13 29.72 13.88 -33.71
N GLN A 14 30.12 13.00 -34.63
CA GLN A 14 29.44 11.73 -34.86
C GLN A 14 29.57 10.80 -33.65
N ALA A 15 30.75 10.71 -33.05
CA ALA A 15 30.97 9.92 -31.84
C ALA A 15 30.08 10.42 -30.70
N VAL A 16 30.08 11.73 -30.42
CA VAL A 16 29.22 12.35 -29.39
C VAL A 16 27.74 12.08 -29.68
N THR A 17 27.30 12.27 -30.92
CA THR A 17 25.90 12.04 -31.31
C THR A 17 25.52 10.57 -31.09
N SER A 18 26.38 9.62 -31.48
CA SER A 18 26.15 8.19 -31.30
C SER A 18 26.07 7.81 -29.82
N THR A 19 26.93 8.39 -28.97
CA THR A 19 26.89 8.19 -27.52
C THR A 19 25.62 8.77 -26.91
N CYS A 20 25.18 9.96 -27.33
CA CYS A 20 23.93 10.56 -26.87
C CYS A 20 22.72 9.70 -27.26
N ILE A 21 22.69 9.18 -28.49
CA ILE A 21 21.62 8.29 -28.95
C ILE A 21 21.61 7.00 -28.12
N ALA A 22 22.76 6.34 -27.96
CA ALA A 22 22.88 5.12 -27.18
C ALA A 22 22.49 5.35 -25.70
N GLY A 23 22.97 6.43 -25.09
CA GLY A 23 22.62 6.83 -23.73
C GLY A 23 21.12 7.09 -23.56
N SER A 24 20.49 7.71 -24.55
CA SER A 24 19.04 7.96 -24.55
C SER A 24 18.24 6.66 -24.62
N PHE A 25 18.67 5.67 -25.40
CA PHE A 25 18.04 4.36 -25.44
C PHE A 25 18.18 3.60 -24.12
N ILE A 26 19.37 3.63 -23.51
CA ILE A 26 19.61 2.98 -22.20
C ILE A 26 18.72 3.64 -21.14
N TYR A 27 18.72 4.96 -21.07
CA TYR A 27 17.88 5.72 -20.14
C TYR A 27 16.39 5.44 -20.39
N GLY A 28 15.95 5.44 -21.64
CA GLY A 28 14.58 5.13 -22.02
C GLY A 28 14.16 3.72 -21.60
N ALA A 29 15.04 2.72 -21.75
CA ALA A 29 14.78 1.36 -21.31
C ALA A 29 14.65 1.26 -19.77
N VAL A 30 15.51 1.95 -19.02
CA VAL A 30 15.42 2.03 -17.55
C VAL A 30 14.11 2.70 -17.12
N GLN A 31 13.75 3.83 -17.75
CA GLN A 31 12.51 4.53 -17.48
C GLN A 31 11.29 3.66 -17.78
N PHE A 32 11.29 2.96 -18.92
CA PHE A 32 10.20 2.07 -19.28
C PHE A 32 10.01 0.93 -18.28
N ARG A 33 11.10 0.35 -17.76
CA ARG A 33 11.05 -0.68 -16.71
C ARG A 33 10.44 -0.12 -15.42
N ASN A 34 10.88 1.06 -14.99
CA ASN A 34 10.35 1.70 -13.78
C ASN A 34 8.87 2.08 -13.96
N TYR A 35 8.50 2.59 -15.13
CA TYR A 35 7.13 2.92 -15.47
C TYR A 35 6.20 1.71 -15.41
N LYS A 36 6.61 0.56 -15.97
CA LYS A 36 5.84 -0.68 -15.85
C LYS A 36 5.60 -1.08 -14.40
N ARG A 37 6.61 -0.95 -13.54
CA ARG A 37 6.49 -1.26 -12.10
C ARG A 37 5.52 -0.31 -11.40
N ALA A 38 5.63 1.00 -11.67
CA ALA A 38 4.72 2.00 -11.13
C ALA A 38 3.28 1.78 -11.59
N GLN A 39 3.08 1.44 -12.87
CA GLN A 39 1.75 1.14 -13.43
C GLN A 39 1.12 -0.09 -12.77
N HIS A 40 1.90 -1.14 -12.49
CA HIS A 40 1.41 -2.33 -11.79
C HIS A 40 0.89 -1.98 -10.38
N VAL A 41 1.64 -1.17 -9.64
CA VAL A 41 1.21 -0.66 -8.32
C VAL A 41 -0.02 0.23 -8.45
N GLY A 42 -0.07 1.11 -9.46
CA GLY A 42 -1.23 1.97 -9.73
C GLY A 42 -2.50 1.16 -10.00
N ASN A 43 -2.41 0.10 -10.80
CA ASN A 43 -3.54 -0.80 -11.07
C ASN A 43 -4.05 -1.49 -9.79
N PHE A 44 -3.13 -1.97 -8.95
CA PHE A 44 -3.48 -2.56 -7.65
C PHE A 44 -4.23 -1.56 -6.75
N ILE A 45 -3.67 -0.34 -6.61
CA ILE A 45 -4.30 0.74 -5.83
C ILE A 45 -5.72 1.03 -6.35
N GLN A 46 -5.91 1.04 -7.67
CA GLN A 46 -7.23 1.29 -8.26
C GLN A 46 -8.23 0.17 -7.94
N LEU A 47 -7.82 -1.11 -7.95
CA LEU A 47 -8.67 -2.22 -7.54
C LEU A 47 -9.09 -2.09 -6.07
N VAL A 48 -8.15 -1.79 -5.18
CA VAL A 48 -8.44 -1.62 -3.74
C VAL A 48 -9.35 -0.40 -3.52
N LYS A 49 -9.14 0.71 -4.24
CA LYS A 49 -10.04 1.89 -4.19
C LYS A 49 -11.46 1.56 -4.61
N MET A 50 -11.66 0.82 -5.71
CA MET A 50 -13.00 0.39 -6.12
C MET A 50 -13.68 -0.48 -5.05
N GLN A 51 -12.91 -1.34 -4.35
CA GLN A 51 -13.45 -2.06 -3.19
C GLN A 51 -13.80 -1.12 -2.04
N MET A 52 -12.97 -0.12 -1.75
CA MET A 52 -13.25 0.90 -0.74
C MET A 52 -14.51 1.72 -1.06
N ASP A 53 -14.75 2.06 -2.33
CA ASP A 53 -15.96 2.77 -2.75
C ASP A 53 -17.22 1.93 -2.50
N LEU A 54 -17.17 0.63 -2.82
CA LEU A 54 -18.24 -0.32 -2.48
C LEU A 54 -18.48 -0.41 -0.97
N ARG A 55 -17.40 -0.43 -0.17
CA ARG A 55 -17.50 -0.46 1.31
C ARG A 55 -18.03 0.85 1.85
N LYS A 56 -17.63 2.00 1.30
CA LYS A 56 -18.12 3.32 1.65
C LYS A 56 -19.63 3.40 1.45
N MET A 57 -20.16 2.90 0.33
CA MET A 57 -21.60 2.83 0.13
C MET A 57 -22.31 2.02 1.22
N ARG A 58 -21.71 0.94 1.74
CA ARG A 58 -22.28 0.16 2.87
C ARG A 58 -22.16 0.89 4.22
N VAL A 59 -21.20 1.79 4.37
CA VAL A 59 -21.11 2.67 5.56
C VAL A 59 -22.20 3.75 5.48
N ASP A 60 -22.38 4.37 4.32
CA ASP A 60 -23.37 5.43 4.13
C ASP A 60 -24.81 4.85 4.18
N HIS A 61 -25.00 3.66 3.58
CA HIS A 61 -26.25 2.92 3.43
C HIS A 61 -26.13 1.48 3.98
N PRO A 62 -26.21 1.28 5.31
CA PRO A 62 -26.03 -0.04 5.94
C PRO A 62 -27.06 -1.09 5.49
N GLU A 63 -28.23 -0.66 5.00
CA GLU A 63 -29.24 -1.52 4.39
C GLU A 63 -28.71 -2.29 3.17
N LEU A 64 -27.76 -1.71 2.42
CA LEU A 64 -27.16 -2.37 1.24
C LEU A 64 -26.27 -3.55 1.63
N ALA A 65 -25.73 -3.56 2.85
CA ALA A 65 -24.92 -4.67 3.32
C ALA A 65 -25.75 -5.96 3.48
N ARG A 66 -27.06 -5.83 3.68
CA ARG A 66 -28.00 -6.95 3.83
C ARG A 66 -28.29 -7.69 2.52
N VAL A 67 -27.86 -7.15 1.37
CA VAL A 67 -27.91 -7.84 0.07
C VAL A 67 -27.09 -9.14 0.13
N PHE A 68 -25.93 -9.10 0.81
CA PHE A 68 -25.09 -10.27 1.05
C PHE A 68 -25.29 -10.75 2.49
N ARG A 69 -26.42 -11.42 2.74
CA ARG A 69 -26.85 -11.84 4.09
C ARG A 69 -25.82 -12.64 4.88
N ASN A 70 -24.94 -13.38 4.19
CA ASN A 70 -23.88 -14.17 4.82
C ASN A 70 -22.73 -13.30 5.35
N ASP A 71 -22.50 -12.12 4.77
CA ASP A 71 -21.41 -11.22 5.16
C ASP A 71 -21.73 -10.38 6.41
N VAL A 72 -23.02 -10.28 6.76
CA VAL A 72 -23.52 -9.44 7.86
C VAL A 72 -24.32 -10.24 8.89
N LYS A 73 -24.27 -11.57 8.84
CA LYS A 73 -25.06 -12.45 9.71
C LYS A 73 -24.81 -12.18 11.21
N ASP A 74 -23.57 -11.82 11.54
CA ASP A 74 -23.13 -11.53 12.90
C ASP A 74 -23.09 -10.01 13.21
N LEU A 75 -23.68 -9.18 12.34
CA LEU A 75 -23.75 -7.71 12.47
C LEU A 75 -25.21 -7.26 12.52
N PRO A 76 -25.90 -7.41 13.66
CA PRO A 76 -27.34 -7.21 13.78
C PRO A 76 -27.78 -5.75 13.65
N THR A 77 -26.90 -4.78 13.93
CA THR A 77 -27.24 -3.36 13.91
C THR A 77 -26.54 -2.59 12.80
N ASP A 78 -27.21 -1.55 12.29
CA ASP A 78 -26.64 -0.64 11.29
C ASP A 78 -25.35 0.05 11.79
N LYS A 79 -25.24 0.28 13.10
CA LYS A 79 -24.03 0.82 13.73
C LYS A 79 -22.86 -0.15 13.59
N GLU A 80 -23.07 -1.44 13.88
CA GLU A 80 -22.02 -2.46 13.77
C GLU A 80 -21.60 -2.68 12.31
N ILE A 81 -22.54 -2.61 11.38
CA ILE A 81 -22.27 -2.65 9.93
C ILE A 81 -21.35 -1.47 9.55
N ARG A 82 -21.67 -0.25 9.99
CA ARG A 82 -20.85 0.94 9.73
C ARG A 82 -19.44 0.81 10.31
N GLU A 83 -19.34 0.41 11.57
CA GLU A 83 -18.06 0.21 12.25
C GLU A 83 -17.22 -0.85 11.52
N TYR A 84 -17.83 -1.99 11.17
CA TYR A 84 -17.17 -3.08 10.47
C TYR A 84 -16.57 -2.62 9.13
N PHE A 85 -17.38 -2.00 8.26
CA PHE A 85 -16.90 -1.56 6.95
C PHE A 85 -15.91 -0.40 7.04
N PHE A 86 -16.05 0.49 8.02
CA PHE A 86 -15.11 1.58 8.23
C PHE A 86 -13.71 1.07 8.62
N VAL A 87 -13.65 0.12 9.55
CA VAL A 87 -12.38 -0.52 9.94
C VAL A 87 -11.80 -1.32 8.76
N LEU A 88 -12.64 -2.02 8.00
CA LEU A 88 -12.19 -2.76 6.82
C LEU A 88 -11.63 -1.83 5.72
N MET A 89 -12.15 -0.61 5.61
CA MET A 89 -11.54 0.42 4.74
C MET A 89 -10.17 0.87 5.24
N GLN A 90 -9.97 1.04 6.55
CA GLN A 90 -8.65 1.36 7.11
C GLN A 90 -7.63 0.25 6.82
N LEU A 91 -8.05 -1.02 6.94
CA LEU A 91 -7.20 -2.17 6.62
C LEU A 91 -6.80 -2.17 5.13
N SER A 92 -7.69 -1.81 4.22
CA SER A 92 -7.35 -1.69 2.79
C SER A 92 -6.46 -0.50 2.46
N VAL A 93 -6.52 0.60 3.21
CA VAL A 93 -5.52 1.67 3.08
C VAL A 93 -4.15 1.14 3.49
N PHE A 94 -4.08 0.36 4.56
CA PHE A 94 -2.82 -0.26 4.97
C PHE A 94 -2.30 -1.28 3.95
N GLU A 95 -3.19 -2.04 3.33
CA GLU A 95 -2.85 -2.95 2.22
C GLU A 95 -2.19 -2.20 1.05
N ILE A 96 -2.72 -1.03 0.67
CA ILE A 96 -2.10 -0.15 -0.32
C ILE A 96 -0.69 0.27 0.11
N ALA A 97 -0.52 0.69 1.36
CA ALA A 97 0.77 1.13 1.89
C ALA A 97 1.80 -0.01 1.86
N TRP A 98 1.40 -1.20 2.32
CA TRP A 98 2.21 -2.42 2.30
C TRP A 98 2.60 -2.81 0.87
N TYR A 99 1.65 -2.84 -0.05
CA TYR A 99 1.90 -3.23 -1.42
C TYR A 99 2.85 -2.24 -2.13
N SER A 100 2.66 -0.94 -1.88
CA SER A 100 3.51 0.13 -2.41
C SER A 100 4.93 0.04 -1.87
N HIS A 101 5.08 -0.26 -0.57
CA HIS A 101 6.37 -0.50 0.08
C HIS A 101 7.09 -1.72 -0.49
N LYS A 102 6.41 -2.88 -0.60
CA LYS A 102 6.95 -4.10 -1.22
C LYS A 102 7.48 -3.87 -2.64
N HIS A 103 6.92 -2.89 -3.35
CA HIS A 103 7.33 -2.53 -4.71
C HIS A 103 8.25 -1.29 -4.79
N GLY A 104 8.79 -0.81 -3.67
CA GLY A 104 9.73 0.31 -3.62
C GLY A 104 9.15 1.65 -4.08
N GLN A 105 7.82 1.80 -4.03
CA GLN A 105 7.12 3.06 -4.29
C GLN A 105 6.89 3.87 -3.01
N LEU A 106 7.16 3.27 -1.84
CA LEU A 106 7.04 3.89 -0.53
C LEU A 106 8.37 3.73 0.23
N THR A 107 8.81 4.79 0.92
CA THR A 107 10.02 4.74 1.75
C THR A 107 9.78 3.93 3.02
N ASP A 108 10.86 3.35 3.57
CA ASP A 108 10.81 2.57 4.81
C ASP A 108 10.25 3.39 5.98
N ASP A 109 10.74 4.62 6.17
CA ASP A 109 10.30 5.50 7.25
C ASP A 109 8.80 5.79 7.20
N TYR A 110 8.28 6.04 5.99
CA TYR A 110 6.86 6.34 5.84
C TYR A 110 6.01 5.07 6.04
N PHE A 111 6.47 3.92 5.55
CA PHE A 111 5.79 2.65 5.82
C PHE A 111 5.80 2.31 7.32
N HIS A 112 6.90 2.58 8.02
CA HIS A 112 6.98 2.37 9.47
C HIS A 112 5.94 3.20 10.24
N SER A 113 5.67 4.44 9.80
CA SER A 113 4.60 5.26 10.38
C SER A 113 3.22 4.61 10.25
N TRP A 114 2.95 3.95 9.10
CA TRP A 114 1.73 3.18 8.89
C TRP A 114 1.66 1.93 9.79
N GLN A 115 2.77 1.22 9.96
CA GLN A 115 2.83 0.07 10.87
C GLN A 115 2.50 0.48 12.30
N LYS A 116 3.08 1.57 12.80
CA LYS A 116 2.76 2.11 14.13
C LYS A 116 1.28 2.44 14.26
N ARG A 117 0.71 3.13 13.26
CA ARG A 117 -0.71 3.48 13.28
C ARG A 117 -1.62 2.24 13.28
N MET A 118 -1.24 1.21 12.53
CA MET A 118 -1.99 -0.04 12.52
C MET A 118 -1.89 -0.82 13.82
N ALA A 119 -0.76 -0.77 14.53
CA ALA A 119 -0.66 -1.37 15.85
C ALA A 119 -1.62 -0.70 16.86
N GLU A 120 -1.79 0.62 16.78
CA GLU A 120 -2.80 1.34 17.57
C GLU A 120 -4.22 0.89 17.19
N ILE A 121 -4.55 0.85 15.90
CA ILE A 121 -5.86 0.43 15.39
C ILE A 121 -6.16 -1.03 15.76
N GLU A 122 -5.16 -1.91 15.74
CA GLU A 122 -5.32 -3.32 16.11
C GLU A 122 -5.80 -3.47 17.56
N SER A 123 -5.34 -2.61 18.46
CA SER A 123 -5.74 -2.66 19.87
C SER A 123 -7.22 -2.32 20.10
N GLU A 124 -7.88 -1.71 19.11
CA GLU A 124 -9.27 -1.31 19.20
C GLU A 124 -10.22 -2.51 19.16
N PRO A 125 -11.24 -2.56 20.04
CA PRO A 125 -12.22 -3.64 20.05
C PRO A 125 -12.96 -3.82 18.72
N SER A 126 -13.21 -2.73 17.99
CA SER A 126 -13.87 -2.75 16.68
C SER A 126 -13.01 -3.46 15.63
N PHE A 127 -11.69 -3.28 15.66
CA PHE A 127 -10.77 -4.00 14.80
C PHE A 127 -10.75 -5.49 15.10
N GLN A 128 -10.61 -5.87 16.38
CA GLN A 128 -10.61 -7.28 16.76
C GLN A 128 -11.92 -7.99 16.38
N ARG A 129 -13.07 -7.34 16.58
CA ARG A 129 -14.37 -7.87 16.14
C ARG A 129 -14.42 -8.06 14.62
N MET A 130 -13.97 -7.06 13.86
CA MET A 130 -13.92 -7.15 12.40
C MET A 130 -12.98 -8.27 11.94
N PHE A 131 -11.77 -8.34 12.51
CA PHE A 131 -10.73 -9.29 12.12
C PHE A 131 -11.12 -10.74 12.42
N ASN A 132 -11.79 -10.99 13.55
CA ASN A 132 -12.27 -12.32 13.93
C ASN A 132 -13.60 -12.72 13.26
N ASN A 133 -14.28 -11.81 12.57
CA ASN A 133 -15.52 -12.13 11.88
C ASN A 133 -15.24 -13.08 10.70
N PRO A 134 -15.96 -14.22 10.58
CA PRO A 134 -15.79 -15.20 9.50
C PRO A 134 -16.30 -14.72 8.13
N ALA A 135 -17.02 -13.59 8.08
CA ALA A 135 -17.42 -12.95 6.83
C ALA A 135 -16.23 -12.69 5.91
N MET A 136 -16.43 -12.88 4.62
CA MET A 136 -15.39 -12.87 3.61
C MET A 136 -14.71 -11.50 3.54
N LYS A 137 -13.43 -11.45 3.95
CA LYS A 137 -12.59 -10.27 3.75
C LYS A 137 -11.87 -10.45 2.43
N ILE A 138 -12.27 -9.69 1.42
CA ILE A 138 -11.52 -9.64 0.17
C ILE A 138 -10.24 -8.85 0.46
N LEU A 139 -9.15 -9.56 0.68
CA LEU A 139 -7.79 -9.08 0.86
C LEU A 139 -6.89 -9.83 -0.12
N HIS A 140 -5.77 -9.24 -0.49
CA HIS A 140 -4.73 -9.97 -1.21
C HIS A 140 -4.13 -11.06 -0.29
N ASP A 141 -4.01 -12.30 -0.78
CA ASP A 141 -3.56 -13.45 0.03
C ASP A 141 -2.21 -13.21 0.73
N ASP A 142 -1.21 -12.69 -0.01
CA ASP A 142 0.08 -12.31 0.58
C ASP A 142 -0.04 -11.27 1.71
N PHE A 143 -0.99 -10.35 1.60
CA PHE A 143 -1.22 -9.33 2.62
C PHE A 143 -1.90 -9.94 3.83
N GLN A 144 -2.86 -10.84 3.64
CA GLN A 144 -3.46 -11.59 4.74
C GLN A 144 -2.39 -12.37 5.50
N ALA A 145 -1.52 -13.11 4.81
CA ALA A 145 -0.40 -13.82 5.44
C ALA A 145 0.58 -12.87 6.16
N TYR A 146 0.85 -11.69 5.57
CA TYR A 146 1.67 -10.65 6.20
C TYR A 146 1.05 -10.15 7.50
N ILE A 147 -0.26 -9.88 7.50
CA ILE A 147 -0.99 -9.42 8.67
C ILE A 147 -1.03 -10.52 9.73
N GLU A 148 -1.41 -11.75 9.39
CA GLU A 148 -1.44 -12.87 10.35
C GLU A 148 -0.09 -13.10 11.03
N LYS A 149 1.00 -13.03 10.27
CA LYS A 149 2.36 -13.14 10.80
C LYS A 149 2.76 -11.95 11.67
N ASN A 150 2.58 -10.71 11.18
CA ASN A 150 3.01 -9.52 11.90
C ASN A 150 2.09 -9.15 13.07
N LEU A 151 0.80 -9.51 13.06
CA LEU A 151 -0.08 -9.39 14.23
C LEU A 151 0.45 -10.21 15.40
N ALA A 152 1.06 -11.37 15.14
CA ALA A 152 1.70 -12.16 16.19
C ALA A 152 2.95 -11.45 16.75
N ASP A 153 3.77 -10.88 15.87
CA ASP A 153 5.04 -10.23 16.23
C ASP A 153 4.84 -8.84 16.87
N LEU A 154 3.87 -8.05 16.39
CA LEU A 154 3.50 -6.74 16.94
C LEU A 154 2.86 -6.87 18.33
N LYS A 155 2.06 -7.91 18.58
CA LYS A 155 1.58 -8.24 19.94
C LYS A 155 2.73 -8.58 20.90
N ALA A 156 3.82 -9.14 20.40
CA ALA A 156 5.00 -9.43 21.21
C ALA A 156 5.81 -8.15 21.52
N GLN A 157 5.93 -7.24 20.54
CA GLN A 157 6.64 -5.96 20.72
C GLN A 157 5.86 -4.94 21.54
N GLY A 158 4.56 -4.79 21.34
CA GLY A 158 3.70 -3.90 22.15
C GLY A 158 3.63 -4.30 23.63
N LYS A 159 3.78 -5.59 23.95
CA LYS A 159 3.95 -6.07 25.33
C LYS A 159 5.30 -5.70 25.94
N MET A 160 6.37 -5.58 25.15
CA MET A 160 7.67 -5.09 25.65
C MET A 160 7.61 -3.59 25.94
N ASP A 161 7.04 -2.79 25.04
CA ASP A 161 6.96 -1.33 25.24
C ASP A 161 6.06 -0.93 26.41
N SER A 162 5.00 -1.70 26.71
CA SER A 162 4.15 -1.46 27.90
C SER A 162 4.85 -1.73 29.25
N ARG A 163 6.00 -2.42 29.25
CA ARG A 163 6.81 -2.67 30.46
C ARG A 163 7.86 -1.59 30.70
N THR A 164 8.20 -0.80 29.68
CA THR A 164 9.13 0.32 29.77
C THR A 164 8.36 1.62 29.60
N GLY A 165 7.66 2.03 30.67
CA GLY A 165 6.98 3.31 30.74
C GLY A 165 7.94 4.47 30.47
N THR A 166 8.03 4.88 29.21
CA THR A 166 8.82 6.04 28.79
C THR A 166 7.86 7.06 28.23
N THR A 167 7.47 8.00 29.09
CA THR A 167 6.79 9.25 28.73
C THR A 167 7.70 10.03 27.80
N ILE A 168 7.40 10.07 26.50
CA ILE A 168 8.06 10.97 25.56
C ILE A 168 7.38 12.34 25.64
N PRO A 169 8.09 13.43 25.99
CA PRO A 169 7.50 14.76 26.01
C PRO A 169 7.21 15.22 24.58
N ARG A 170 5.98 15.68 24.32
CA ARG A 170 5.62 16.37 23.08
C ARG A 170 6.43 17.66 22.98
N ARG A 171 7.17 17.83 21.88
CA ARG A 171 7.59 19.14 21.38
C ARG A 171 6.63 19.58 20.28
#